data_AF-A0AA86N0R9-F1
#
_entry.id   AF-A0AA86N0R9-F1
#
_cell.length_a   1.000
_cell.length_b   1.000
_cell.length_c   1.000
_cell.angle_alpha   90.00
_cell.angle_beta   90.00
_cell.angle_gamma   90.00
#
_symmetry.space_group_name_H-M   'P 1'
#
loop_
_entity.id
_entity.type
_entity.pdbx_description
1 polymer ?
#
loop_
_entity_poly.entity_id
_entity_poly.type
_entity_poly.pdbx_seq_one_letter_code
_entity_poly.pdbx_strand_id
1 'polypeptide(L)'
;MNAEENRPDEPLRELGIAPIEHSAMEDAEPDCPRSASIVPLLVLYQQAWNLAQQGEVSLEQLEHAAEASALARAVSCLLAEVGDPVEQTRWAVRSSEAGHLMAVIRDALTQSEGTGP
;
A
#
# COMPACT_ATOMS: atom_id res chain seq x y z
N MET A 1 12.17 -3.81 77.12
CA MET A 1 12.64 -3.56 75.74
C MET A 1 11.44 -3.77 74.84
N ASN A 2 10.81 -2.77 74.22
CA ASN A 2 11.27 -1.44 73.85
C ASN A 2 10.19 -0.38 74.12
N ALA A 3 10.66 0.83 74.39
CA ALA A 3 9.89 2.05 74.63
C ALA A 3 9.84 2.89 73.35
N GLU A 4 8.87 3.82 73.35
CA GLU A 4 8.78 5.05 72.53
C GLU A 4 8.70 4.84 71.00
N GLU A 5 7.93 5.59 70.21
CA GLU A 5 7.76 7.04 70.27
C GLU A 5 6.57 7.44 69.34
N ASN A 6 5.63 8.18 69.90
CA ASN A 6 5.11 9.44 69.34
C ASN A 6 4.37 9.44 67.98
N ARG A 7 3.05 9.70 68.05
CA ARG A 7 2.24 10.22 66.93
C ARG A 7 2.47 11.74 66.84
N PRO A 8 2.39 12.36 65.64
CA PRO A 8 1.34 13.36 65.51
C PRO A 8 0.59 13.30 64.18
N ASP A 9 -0.70 13.64 64.28
CA ASP A 9 -1.58 14.06 63.21
C ASP A 9 -0.99 15.29 62.46
N GLU A 10 -0.93 15.25 61.13
CA GLU A 10 -1.36 16.38 60.31
C GLU A 10 -1.61 15.98 58.83
N PRO A 11 -2.61 16.61 58.16
CA PRO A 11 -3.08 16.24 56.85
C PRO A 11 -2.36 17.05 55.76
N LEU A 12 -1.57 16.39 54.92
CA LEU A 12 -0.98 17.03 53.74
C LEU A 12 -1.88 16.79 52.53
N ARG A 13 -2.86 17.69 52.42
CA ARG A 13 -3.44 18.24 51.18
C ARG A 13 -3.27 17.34 49.96
N GLU A 14 -4.26 16.49 49.73
CA GLU A 14 -4.53 15.97 48.38
C GLU A 14 -4.49 17.16 47.41
N LEU A 15 -3.59 17.08 46.45
CA LEU A 15 -3.48 18.01 45.35
C LEU A 15 -4.85 18.09 44.70
N GLY A 16 -5.56 19.18 44.95
CA GLY A 16 -6.79 19.53 44.27
C GLY A 16 -6.50 19.74 42.79
N ILE A 17 -6.52 18.64 42.04
CA ILE A 17 -6.70 18.67 40.59
C ILE A 17 -8.22 18.60 40.39
N ALA A 18 -8.84 19.77 40.38
CA ALA A 18 -10.18 19.93 39.82
C ALA A 18 -10.12 19.68 38.28
N PRO A 19 -11.27 19.39 37.66
CA PRO A 19 -11.45 18.28 36.73
C PRO A 19 -10.93 18.62 35.34
N ILE A 20 -10.25 17.66 34.70
CA ILE A 20 -10.21 17.66 33.23
C ILE A 20 -11.46 16.93 32.81
N GLU A 21 -12.48 17.71 32.45
CA GLU A 21 -13.58 17.24 31.64
C GLU A 21 -12.97 16.52 30.43
N HIS A 22 -13.05 15.18 30.44
CA HIS A 22 -12.94 14.42 29.21
C HIS A 22 -14.16 14.83 28.39
N SER A 23 -14.01 15.94 27.66
CA SER A 23 -14.82 16.21 26.49
C SER A 23 -14.74 14.92 25.67
N ALA A 24 -15.86 14.19 25.67
CA ALA A 24 -16.18 13.25 24.63
C ALA A 24 -16.24 14.08 23.35
N MET A 25 -15.05 14.36 22.80
CA MET A 25 -14.91 14.65 21.41
C MET A 25 -15.35 13.35 20.78
N GLU A 26 -16.62 13.32 20.40
CA GLU A 26 -17.17 12.35 19.48
C GLU A 26 -16.05 12.05 18.49
N ASP A 27 -15.61 10.80 18.48
CA ASP A 27 -14.88 10.23 17.38
C ASP A 27 -15.78 10.48 16.16
N ALA A 28 -15.59 11.64 15.54
CA ALA A 28 -16.01 11.91 14.20
C ALA A 28 -15.18 10.93 13.40
N GLU A 29 -15.73 9.71 13.29
CA GLU A 29 -15.40 8.73 12.27
C GLU A 29 -15.07 9.55 11.04
N PRO A 30 -13.81 9.51 10.53
CA PRO A 30 -13.52 10.20 9.30
C PRO A 30 -14.51 9.64 8.29
N ASP A 31 -15.42 10.50 7.82
CA ASP A 31 -16.34 10.26 6.71
C ASP A 31 -15.61 9.37 5.73
N CYS A 32 -15.93 8.07 5.71
CA CYS A 32 -15.13 7.09 4.98
C CYS A 32 -15.06 7.58 3.53
N PRO A 33 -13.90 8.12 3.09
CA PRO A 33 -13.91 9.01 1.95
C PRO A 33 -13.98 8.14 0.72
N ARG A 34 -15.20 7.95 0.20
CA ARG A 34 -15.54 7.33 -1.08
C ARG A 34 -14.62 6.13 -1.38
N SER A 35 -14.98 4.93 -0.90
CA SER A 35 -14.35 3.67 -1.29
C SER A 35 -13.97 3.72 -2.79
N ALA A 36 -12.67 3.91 -3.06
CA ALA A 36 -12.21 4.17 -4.40
C ALA A 36 -12.36 2.86 -5.16
N SER A 37 -13.27 2.83 -6.13
CA SER A 37 -13.49 1.64 -6.94
C SER A 37 -12.16 1.19 -7.56
N ILE A 38 -11.84 -0.10 -7.45
CA ILE A 38 -10.67 -0.70 -8.09
C ILE A 38 -10.83 -0.82 -9.61
N VAL A 39 -12.06 -0.71 -10.11
CA VAL A 39 -12.43 -0.93 -11.52
C VAL A 39 -11.59 -0.10 -12.51
N PRO A 40 -11.31 1.19 -12.29
CA PRO A 40 -10.46 1.96 -13.19
C PRO A 40 -9.05 1.37 -13.31
N LEU A 41 -8.47 0.86 -12.23
CA LEU A 41 -7.15 0.21 -12.26
C LEU A 41 -7.19 -1.09 -13.06
N LEU A 42 -8.30 -1.84 -12.99
CA LEU A 42 -8.50 -3.05 -13.78
C LEU A 42 -8.54 -2.73 -15.29
N VAL A 43 -9.26 -1.67 -15.66
CA VAL A 43 -9.36 -1.21 -17.06
C VAL A 43 -8.01 -0.75 -17.58
N LEU A 44 -7.29 0.07 -16.81
CA LEU A 44 -5.96 0.55 -17.20
C LEU A 44 -4.97 -0.61 -17.32
N TYR A 45 -5.02 -1.58 -16.39
CA TYR A 45 -4.17 -2.78 -16.48
C TYR A 45 -4.43 -3.54 -17.79
N GLN A 46 -5.70 -3.76 -18.12
CA GLN A 46 -6.05 -4.49 -19.34
C GLN A 46 -5.58 -3.77 -20.60
N GLN A 47 -5.69 -2.44 -20.63
CA GLN A 47 -5.21 -1.63 -21.74
C GLN A 47 -3.68 -1.70 -21.87
N ALA A 48 -2.95 -1.42 -20.79
CA ALA A 48 -1.49 -1.48 -20.77
C ALA A 48 -0.98 -2.88 -21.15
N TRP A 49 -1.61 -3.94 -20.61
CA TRP A 49 -1.26 -5.32 -20.94
C TRP A 49 -1.48 -5.64 -22.42
N ASN A 50 -2.60 -5.20 -23.00
CA ASN A 50 -2.87 -5.41 -24.43
C ASN A 50 -1.84 -4.70 -25.31
N LEU A 51 -1.48 -3.46 -24.96
CA LEU A 51 -0.47 -2.69 -25.70
C LEU A 51 0.93 -3.31 -25.55
N ALA A 52 1.29 -3.77 -24.35
CA ALA A 52 2.56 -4.44 -24.08
C ALA A 52 2.72 -5.75 -24.87
N GLN A 53 1.63 -6.43 -25.22
CA GLN A 53 1.66 -7.66 -26.01
C GLN A 53 1.57 -7.44 -27.52
N GLN A 54 1.33 -6.21 -27.97
CA GLN A 54 1.19 -5.88 -29.38
C GLN A 54 2.47 -5.23 -29.94
N GLY A 55 2.60 -5.29 -31.26
CA GLY A 55 3.61 -4.55 -31.99
C GLY A 55 4.99 -5.22 -32.04
N GLU A 56 5.94 -4.48 -32.61
CA GLU A 56 7.35 -4.83 -32.64
C GLU A 56 8.04 -4.35 -31.37
N VAL A 57 9.17 -4.99 -31.05
CA VAL A 57 10.01 -4.65 -29.89
C VAL A 57 10.38 -3.17 -29.96
N SER A 58 9.88 -2.39 -28.98
CA SER A 58 10.03 -0.94 -28.93
C SER A 58 10.07 -0.44 -27.48
N LEU A 59 10.52 0.81 -27.30
CA LEU A 59 10.48 1.47 -25.99
C LEU A 59 9.04 1.67 -25.49
N GLU A 60 8.10 1.98 -26.38
CA GLU A 60 6.67 2.11 -26.05
C GLU A 60 6.10 0.78 -25.51
N GLN A 61 6.46 -0.34 -26.13
CA GLN A 61 6.08 -1.67 -25.64
C GLN A 61 6.65 -1.95 -24.23
N LEU A 62 7.89 -1.52 -23.98
CA LEU A 62 8.53 -1.65 -22.67
C LEU A 62 7.82 -0.81 -21.61
N GLU A 63 7.43 0.42 -21.95
CA GLU A 63 6.66 1.32 -21.07
C GLU A 63 5.32 0.71 -20.70
N HIS A 64 4.56 0.19 -21.66
CA HIS A 64 3.28 -0.47 -21.38
C HIS A 64 3.42 -1.73 -20.52
N ALA A 65 4.51 -2.51 -20.68
CA ALA A 65 4.80 -3.64 -19.81
C ALA A 65 5.08 -3.18 -18.37
N ALA A 66 5.81 -2.07 -18.20
CA ALA A 66 6.07 -1.46 -16.90
C ALA A 66 4.79 -0.92 -16.25
N GLU A 67 3.94 -0.24 -17.02
CA GLU A 67 2.62 0.22 -16.58
C GLU A 67 1.75 -0.93 -16.11
N ALA A 68 1.64 -2.01 -16.90
CA ALA A 68 0.88 -3.21 -16.53
C ALA A 68 1.41 -3.83 -15.22
N SER A 69 2.73 -3.91 -15.04
CA SER A 69 3.34 -4.44 -13.82
C SER A 69 3.01 -3.57 -12.59
N ALA A 70 3.10 -2.25 -12.73
CA ALA A 70 2.80 -1.29 -11.67
C ALA A 70 1.31 -1.32 -11.29
N LEU A 71 0.41 -1.36 -12.27
CA LEU A 71 -1.04 -1.46 -12.06
C LEU A 71 -1.41 -2.78 -11.38
N ALA A 72 -0.82 -3.89 -11.83
CA ALA A 72 -1.08 -5.19 -11.21
C ALA A 72 -0.61 -5.24 -9.74
N ARG A 73 0.53 -4.61 -9.44
CA ARG A 73 1.03 -4.47 -8.06
C ARG A 73 0.09 -3.61 -7.21
N ALA A 74 -0.38 -2.48 -7.74
CA ALA A 74 -1.32 -1.61 -7.03
C ALA A 74 -2.63 -2.33 -6.70
N VAL A 75 -3.18 -3.10 -7.65
CA VAL A 75 -4.39 -3.91 -7.44
C VAL A 75 -4.15 -5.00 -6.38
N SER A 76 -2.99 -5.68 -6.42
CA SER A 76 -2.61 -6.66 -5.39
C SER A 76 -2.55 -6.03 -3.99
N CYS A 77 -1.97 -4.84 -3.84
CA CYS A 77 -1.94 -4.12 -2.56
C CYS A 77 -3.35 -3.77 -2.05
N LEU A 78 -4.22 -3.26 -2.91
CA LEU A 78 -5.61 -2.94 -2.52
C LEU A 78 -6.39 -4.20 -2.12
N LEU A 79 -6.16 -5.33 -2.78
CA LEU A 79 -6.77 -6.61 -2.42
C LEU A 79 -6.27 -7.16 -1.08
N ALA A 80 -5.01 -6.89 -0.74
CA ALA A 80 -4.47 -7.21 0.57
C ALA A 80 -5.14 -6.40 1.69
N GLU A 81 -5.44 -5.12 1.43
CA GLU A 81 -6.13 -4.24 2.40
C GLU A 81 -7.56 -4.68 2.70
N VAL A 82 -8.29 -5.19 1.69
CA VAL A 82 -9.67 -5.70 1.86
C VAL A 82 -9.73 -7.17 2.30
N GLY A 83 -8.59 -7.85 2.44
CA GLY A 83 -8.51 -9.21 2.97
C GLY A 83 -8.91 -10.31 1.98
N ASP A 84 -8.65 -10.13 0.68
CA ASP A 84 -8.84 -11.18 -0.34
C ASP A 84 -7.50 -11.80 -0.78
N PRO A 85 -7.01 -12.86 -0.09
CA PRO A 85 -5.70 -13.45 -0.37
C PRO A 85 -5.63 -14.19 -1.71
N VAL A 86 -6.76 -14.68 -2.22
CA VAL A 86 -6.82 -15.44 -3.48
C VAL A 86 -6.64 -14.48 -4.65
N GLU A 87 -7.42 -13.40 -4.67
CA GLU A 87 -7.28 -12.38 -5.70
C GLU A 87 -5.96 -11.63 -5.54
N GLN A 88 -5.51 -11.33 -4.32
CA GLN A 88 -4.18 -10.75 -4.08
C GLN A 88 -3.08 -11.57 -4.76
N THR A 89 -3.07 -12.90 -4.55
CA THR A 89 -2.06 -13.82 -5.12
C THR A 89 -2.15 -13.82 -6.64
N ARG A 90 -3.36 -13.87 -7.20
CA ARG A 90 -3.57 -13.81 -8.65
C ARG A 90 -3.00 -12.53 -9.25
N TRP A 91 -3.18 -11.40 -8.58
CA TRP A 91 -2.65 -10.12 -9.03
C TRP A 91 -1.13 -9.98 -8.82
N ALA A 92 -0.57 -10.62 -7.81
CA ALA A 92 0.87 -10.74 -7.65
C ALA A 92 1.52 -11.52 -8.81
N VAL A 93 0.87 -12.61 -9.26
CA VAL A 93 1.32 -13.36 -10.45
C VAL A 93 1.31 -12.48 -11.69
N ARG A 94 0.22 -11.75 -11.95
CA ARG A 94 0.14 -10.81 -13.09
C ARG A 94 1.23 -9.73 -13.07
N SER A 95 1.55 -9.22 -11.89
CA SER A 95 2.64 -8.24 -11.74
C SER A 95 4.00 -8.85 -12.11
N SER A 96 4.24 -10.11 -11.71
CA SER A 96 5.42 -10.88 -12.07
C SER A 96 5.50 -11.18 -13.57
N GLU A 97 4.39 -11.59 -14.20
CA GLU A 97 4.29 -11.83 -15.64
C GLU A 97 4.63 -10.56 -16.45
N ALA A 98 4.08 -9.42 -16.07
CA ALA A 98 4.41 -8.14 -16.69
C ALA A 98 5.86 -7.72 -16.44
N GLY A 99 6.40 -7.97 -15.24
CA GLY A 99 7.82 -7.75 -14.94
C GLY A 99 8.75 -8.62 -15.78
N HIS A 100 8.36 -9.87 -16.05
CA HIS A 100 9.09 -10.76 -16.94
C HIS A 100 9.05 -10.27 -18.40
N LEU A 101 7.87 -9.90 -18.89
CA LEU A 101 7.71 -9.32 -20.24
C LEU A 101 8.59 -8.07 -20.41
N MET A 102 8.60 -7.18 -19.42
CA MET A 102 9.47 -6.00 -19.39
C MET A 102 10.96 -6.38 -19.50
N ALA A 103 11.41 -7.43 -18.80
CA ALA A 103 12.78 -7.90 -18.90
C ALA A 103 13.10 -8.44 -20.31
N VAL A 104 12.20 -9.23 -20.90
CA VAL A 104 12.35 -9.78 -22.25
C VAL A 104 12.46 -8.67 -23.30
N ILE A 105 11.57 -7.67 -23.23
CA ILE A 105 11.58 -6.53 -24.18
C ILE A 105 12.87 -5.73 -24.03
N ARG A 106 13.28 -5.41 -22.80
CA ARG A 106 14.53 -4.70 -22.55
C ARG A 106 15.74 -5.44 -23.11
N ASP A 107 15.83 -6.75 -22.86
CA ASP A 107 16.93 -7.56 -23.34
C ASP A 107 16.97 -7.62 -24.87
N ALA A 108 15.81 -7.65 -25.53
CA ALA A 108 15.70 -7.60 -26.99
C ALA A 108 16.14 -6.23 -27.55
N LEU A 109 15.74 -5.12 -26.91
CA LEU A 109 16.19 -3.78 -27.28
C LEU A 109 17.71 -3.66 -27.19
N THR A 110 18.32 -4.08 -26.07
CA THR A 110 19.78 -4.02 -25.88
C THR A 110 20.54 -4.88 -26.91
N GLN A 111 19.99 -6.03 -27.30
CA GLN A 111 20.59 -6.87 -28.34
C GLN A 111 20.54 -6.21 -29.72
N SER A 112 19.46 -5.49 -30.04
CA SER A 112 19.32 -4.75 -31.31
C SER A 112 20.29 -3.58 -31.42
N GLU A 113 20.62 -2.93 -30.29
CA GLU A 113 21.59 -1.83 -30.23
C GLU A 113 23.05 -2.34 -30.34
N GLY A 114 23.32 -3.53 -29.80
CA GLY A 114 24.64 -4.17 -29.86
C GLY A 114 25.00 -4.82 -31.20
N THR A 115 24.06 -4.87 -32.15
CA THR A 115 24.23 -5.46 -33.49
C THR A 115 24.33 -4.42 -34.61
N GLY A 116 24.79 -3.20 -34.31
CA GLY A 116 25.17 -2.20 -35.33
C GLY A 116 26.42 -2.59 -36.14
N PRO A 117 26.54 -2.18 -37.42
CA PRO A 117 27.53 -2.64 -38.41
C PRO A 117 28.99 -2.28 -38.12
#